data_AF-A0A0G1TJ83-F1
#
_entry.id   AF-A0A0G1TJ83-F1
#
_cell.length_a   1.000
_cell.length_b   1.000
_cell.length_c   1.000
_cell.angle_alpha   90.00
_cell.angle_beta   90.00
_cell.angle_gamma   90.00
#
_symmetry.space_group_name_H-M   'P 1'
#
loop_
_entity.id
_entity.type
_entity.pdbx_description
1 polymer ?
#
loop_
_entity_poly.entity_id
_entity_poly.type
_entity_poly.pdbx_seq_one_letter_code
_entity_poly.pdbx_strand_id
1 'polypeptide(L)' 'MAKTCPTCNKGTINAGGYSNRTRATKFTPTGKNRKYPNLQWAPLSDGSRMKICTKCMKVGKHLKIKFV' A
#
# COMPACT_ATOMS: atom_id res chain seq x y z
N MET A 1 -7.62 -12.88 -4.45
CA MET A 1 -7.03 -12.29 -3.23
C MET A 1 -7.11 -10.76 -3.33
N ALA A 2 -7.87 -10.10 -2.45
CA ALA A 2 -7.91 -8.64 -2.44
C ALA A 2 -6.51 -8.10 -2.10
N LYS A 3 -5.96 -7.19 -2.91
CA LYS A 3 -4.69 -6.49 -2.63
C LYS A 3 -4.94 -5.40 -1.59
N THR A 4 -5.39 -5.81 -0.41
CA THR A 4 -5.81 -4.94 0.69
C THR A 4 -5.01 -5.28 1.93
N CYS A 5 -4.59 -4.26 2.66
CA CYS A 5 -3.94 -4.46 3.95
C CYS A 5 -4.98 -4.83 5.03
N PRO A 6 -4.82 -5.94 5.76
CA PRO A 6 -5.80 -6.38 6.77
C PRO A 6 -5.89 -5.47 8.00
N THR A 7 -4.85 -4.68 8.29
CA THR A 7 -4.83 -3.83 9.50
C THR A 7 -5.35 -2.42 9.31
N CYS A 8 -5.26 -1.88 8.09
CA CYS A 8 -5.63 -0.50 7.79
C CYS A 8 -6.60 -0.38 6.62
N ASN A 9 -7.05 -1.51 6.08
CA ASN A 9 -7.95 -1.63 4.94
C ASN A 9 -7.48 -0.85 3.70
N LYS A 10 -6.19 -0.51 3.62
CA LYS A 10 -5.62 0.17 2.47
C LYS A 10 -5.71 -0.75 1.26
N GLY A 11 -6.59 -0.40 0.34
CA GLY A 11 -6.80 -1.09 -0.92
C GLY A 11 -6.12 -0.39 -2.09
N THR A 12 -6.52 -0.81 -3.29
CA THR A 12 -6.12 -0.21 -4.55
C THR A 12 -6.91 1.05 -4.83
N ILE A 13 -6.32 1.99 -5.58
CA ILE A 13 -7.00 3.20 -6.03
C ILE A 13 -6.79 3.40 -7.53
N ASN A 14 -7.76 4.02 -8.22
CA ASN A 14 -7.57 4.46 -9.59
C ASN A 14 -7.17 5.94 -9.58
N ALA A 15 -5.93 6.24 -9.95
CA ALA A 15 -5.40 7.61 -9.89
C ALA A 15 -4.90 8.05 -11.27
N GLY A 16 -5.20 9.29 -11.63
CA GLY A 16 -4.57 9.96 -12.77
C GLY A 16 -3.10 10.25 -12.50
N GLY A 17 -2.39 10.67 -13.53
CA GLY A 17 -1.01 11.14 -13.41
C GLY A 17 -0.77 12.38 -14.27
N TYR A 18 0.33 13.06 -14.01
CA TYR A 18 0.89 14.05 -14.90
C TYR A 18 2.21 13.52 -15.49
N SER A 19 2.55 13.96 -16.69
CA SER A 19 3.82 13.56 -17.31
C SER A 19 4.99 14.30 -16.66
N ASN A 20 5.97 13.56 -16.14
CA ASN A 20 7.23 14.13 -15.62
C ASN A 20 8.17 14.67 -16.72
N ARG A 21 7.87 14.43 -18.00
CA ARG A 21 8.70 14.87 -19.15
C ARG A 21 8.52 16.35 -19.48
N THR A 22 7.38 16.93 -19.10
CA THR A 22 7.03 18.34 -19.38
C THR A 22 6.98 19.13 -18.08
N ARG A 23 7.34 20.42 -18.13
CA ARG A 23 7.25 21.34 -16.98
C ARG A 23 5.83 21.32 -16.37
N ALA A 24 5.75 21.29 -15.04
CA ALA A 24 4.49 21.21 -14.29
C ALA A 24 3.54 22.41 -14.52
N THR A 25 4.02 23.50 -15.12
CA THR A 25 3.20 24.66 -15.50
C THR A 25 2.34 24.42 -16.74
N LYS A 26 2.60 23.36 -17.51
CA LYS A 26 1.76 22.96 -18.64
C LYS A 26 0.86 21.80 -18.21
N PHE A 27 -0.44 21.92 -18.47
CA PHE A 27 -1.37 20.83 -18.21
C PHE A 27 -1.05 19.63 -19.13
N THR A 28 -0.54 18.56 -18.54
CA THR A 28 -0.15 17.31 -19.25
C THR A 28 -0.75 16.07 -18.57
N PRO A 29 -2.08 15.94 -18.58
CA PRO A 29 -2.75 14.80 -17.95
C PRO A 29 -2.38 13.51 -18.67
N THR A 30 -2.27 12.44 -17.89
CA THR A 30 -2.13 11.06 -18.38
C THR A 30 -3.33 10.23 -17.94
N GLY A 31 -3.55 9.11 -18.63
CA GLY A 31 -4.65 8.20 -18.31
C GLY A 31 -4.63 7.71 -16.85
N LYS A 32 -5.81 7.42 -16.32
CA LYS A 32 -5.95 6.84 -14.98
C LYS A 32 -5.36 5.44 -14.96
N ASN A 33 -4.51 5.19 -13.98
CA ASN A 33 -3.89 3.89 -13.76
C ASN A 33 -4.14 3.41 -12.34
N ARG A 34 -4.32 2.10 -12.20
CA ARG A 34 -4.50 1.48 -10.88
C ARG A 34 -3.19 1.52 -10.09
N LYS A 35 -3.23 2.13 -8.91
CA LYS A 35 -2.14 2.13 -7.94
C LYS A 35 -2.43 1.09 -6.86
N TYR A 36 -1.43 0.26 -6.58
CA TYR A 36 -1.52 -0.80 -5.58
C TYR A 36 -0.82 -0.39 -4.29
N PRO A 37 -1.33 -0.81 -3.12
CA PRO A 37 -0.59 -0.64 -1.89
C PRO A 37 0.68 -1.50 -1.93
N ASN A 38 1.78 -0.97 -1.38
CA ASN A 38 3.00 -1.73 -1.18
C ASN A 38 2.78 -2.70 -0.01
N LEU A 39 2.38 -3.93 -0.34
CA LEU A 39 2.14 -5.03 0.59
C LEU A 39 3.40 -5.91 0.67
N GLN A 40 3.89 -6.15 1.87
CA GLN A 40 5.08 -6.94 2.14
C GLN A 40 4.81 -7.96 3.23
N TRP A 41 5.56 -9.06 3.21
CA TRP A 41 5.52 -10.06 4.27
C TRP A 41 6.14 -9.50 5.54
N ALA A 42 5.37 -9.47 6.62
CA ALA A 42 5.84 -9.13 7.95
C ALA A 42 5.71 -10.36 8.87
N PRO A 43 6.73 -10.65 9.71
CA PRO A 43 6.59 -11.62 10.78
C PRO A 43 5.61 -11.11 11.83
N LEU A 44 4.85 -12.01 12.46
CA LEU A 44 4.02 -11.71 13.63
C LEU A 44 4.75 -12.09 14.91
N SER A 45 4.19 -11.70 16.06
CA SER A 45 4.68 -12.12 17.37
C SER A 45 4.71 -13.64 17.53
N ASP A 46 3.77 -14.33 16.89
CA ASP A 46 3.54 -15.77 17.02
C ASP A 46 4.46 -16.58 16.07
N GLY A 47 5.34 -15.92 15.31
CA GLY A 47 6.23 -16.54 14.31
C GLY A 47 5.59 -16.75 12.93
N SER A 48 4.26 -16.59 12.82
CA SER A 48 3.54 -16.60 11.55
C SER A 48 3.89 -15.38 10.67
N ARG A 49 3.53 -15.40 9.39
CA ARG A 49 3.80 -14.29 8.46
C ARG A 49 2.50 -13.81 7.83
N MET A 50 2.30 -12.50 7.76
CA MET A 50 1.16 -11.90 7.06
C MET A 50 1.62 -10.84 6.05
N LYS A 51 0.89 -10.70 4.94
CA LYS A 51 1.09 -9.57 4.02
C LYS A 51 0.41 -8.31 4.59
N ILE A 52 1.21 -7.28 4.86
CA ILE A 52 0.76 -6.02 5.43
C ILE A 52 1.32 -4.84 4.64
N CYS A 53 0.68 -3.67 4.74
CA CYS A 53 1.19 -2.45 4.13
C CYS A 53 2.54 -2.03 4.75
N THR A 54 3.49 -1.56 3.96
CA THR A 54 4.80 -1.12 4.48
C THR A 54 4.70 0.00 5.53
N LYS A 55 3.72 0.90 5.41
CA LYS A 55 3.45 1.92 6.44
C LYS A 55 3.05 1.29 7.79
N CYS A 56 2.25 0.23 7.74
CA CYS A 56 1.77 -0.50 8.90
C CYS A 56 2.90 -1.32 9.54
N MET A 57 3.76 -1.90 8.69
CA MET A 57 4.99 -2.57 9.10
C MET A 57 5.92 -1.60 9.83
N LYS A 58 6.17 -0.42 9.25
CA LYS A 58 7.03 0.63 9.84
C LYS A 58 6.53 1.15 11.19
N VAL A 59 5.22 1.23 11.38
CA VAL A 59 4.60 1.63 12.66
C VAL A 59 4.62 0.49 13.69
N GLY A 60 4.93 -0.75 13.31
CA GLY A 60 4.94 -1.89 14.23
C GLY A 60 3.54 -2.45 14.52
N LYS A 61 2.54 -2.19 13.68
CA LYS A 61 1.17 -2.71 13.89
C LYS A 61 1.10 -4.24 13.84
N HIS A 62 2.02 -4.89 13.12
CA HIS A 62 2.11 -6.34 12.99
C HIS A 62 2.48 -7.04 14.30
N LEU A 63 3.21 -6.39 15.20
CA LEU A 63 3.64 -6.95 16.49
C LEU A 63 2.52 -6.97 17.54
N LYS A 64 1.44 -6.21 17.31
CA LYS A 64 0.30 -6.09 18.24
C LYS A 64 -0.82 -7.08 17.95
N ILE A 65 -0.74 -7.79 16.82
CA ILE A 65 -1.76 -8.75 16.41
C ILE A 65 -1.45 -10.05 17.15
N LYS A 66 -2.28 -10.38 18.14
CA LYS A 66 -2.27 -11.69 18.79
C LYS A 66 -3.46 -12.47 18.28
N PHE A 67 -3.21 -13.62 17.65
CA PHE A 67 -4.27 -14.60 17.45
C PHE A 67 -4.37 -15.38 18.77
N VAL A 68 -5.38 -15.04 19.58
CA VAL A 68 -5.76 -15.80 20.79
C VAL A 68 -6.13 -17.22 20.40
#